data_AF-A0A9X2PAR8-F1
#
_entry.id   AF-A0A9X2PAR8-F1
#
_cell.length_a   1.000
_cell.length_b   1.000
_cell.length_c   1.000
_cell.angle_alpha   90.00
_cell.angle_beta   90.00
_cell.angle_gamma   90.00
#
_symmetry.space_group_name_H-M   'P 1'
#
loop_
_entity.id
_entity.type
_entity.pdbx_description
1 polymer ?
#
loop_
_entity_poly.entity_id
_entity_poly.type
_entity_poly.pdbx_seq_one_letter_code
_entity_poly.pdbx_strand_id
1 'polypeptide(L)'
;NVTLSNVAVSDPLTGLNVSIPSLAPGSSESIPTSYTVTQTDIDAGKVDNTASAAVGSVNVSASESVSATQLPALSITKTATESTFAAVGDVLNYTIV
;
A
#
# COMPACT_ATOMS: atom_id res chain seq x y z
N ASN A 1 28.15 -20.48 17.66
CA ASN A 1 27.75 -19.85 16.39
C ASN A 1 27.42 -20.97 15.42
N VAL A 2 26.17 -21.07 14.93
CA VAL A 2 25.72 -22.18 14.08
C VAL A 2 25.12 -21.66 12.78
N THR A 3 25.43 -22.33 11.66
CA THR A 3 24.87 -22.00 10.35
C THR A 3 23.39 -22.37 10.36
N LEU A 4 22.55 -21.46 9.89
CA LEU A 4 21.12 -21.71 9.71
C LEU A 4 20.88 -22.33 8.33
N SER A 5 19.91 -23.22 8.21
CA SER A 5 19.54 -23.85 6.93
C SER A 5 18.04 -23.81 6.76
N ASN A 6 17.59 -23.73 5.49
CA ASN A 6 16.17 -23.63 5.12
C ASN A 6 15.42 -22.52 5.86
N VAL A 7 16.00 -21.30 5.88
CA VAL A 7 15.33 -20.15 6.48
C VAL A 7 14.21 -19.71 5.54
N ALA A 8 12.96 -19.83 5.97
CA ALA A 8 11.80 -19.39 5.21
C ALA A 8 11.58 -17.90 5.46
N VAL A 9 11.49 -17.10 4.40
CA VAL A 9 11.21 -15.66 4.47
C VAL A 9 9.93 -15.37 3.71
N SER A 10 8.99 -14.70 4.36
CA SER A 10 7.69 -14.37 3.80
C SER A 10 7.31 -12.92 4.06
N ASP A 11 6.75 -12.26 3.06
CA ASP A 11 6.17 -10.92 3.15
C ASP A 11 4.81 -10.95 2.44
N PRO A 12 3.69 -10.95 3.19
CA PRO A 12 2.35 -11.09 2.61
C PRO A 12 1.95 -9.93 1.70
N LEU A 13 2.42 -8.72 1.98
CA LEU A 13 2.02 -7.52 1.22
C LEU A 13 2.62 -7.54 -0.18
N THR A 14 3.89 -7.91 -0.29
CA THR A 14 4.60 -8.02 -1.57
C THR A 14 4.40 -9.37 -2.25
N GLY A 15 3.85 -10.36 -1.53
CA GLY A 15 3.72 -11.74 -2.01
C GLY A 15 5.03 -12.53 -1.98
N LEU A 16 6.07 -12.02 -1.32
CA LEU A 16 7.35 -12.73 -1.21
C LEU A 16 7.16 -14.01 -0.38
N ASN A 17 7.66 -15.12 -0.91
CA ASN A 17 7.80 -16.37 -0.19
C ASN A 17 9.00 -17.14 -0.73
N VAL A 18 10.12 -17.09 -0.02
CA VAL A 18 11.39 -17.67 -0.45
C VAL A 18 12.04 -18.47 0.67
N SER A 19 12.93 -19.39 0.30
CA SER A 19 13.73 -20.14 1.26
C SER A 19 15.21 -19.92 0.98
N ILE A 20 15.93 -19.47 2.01
CA ILE A 20 17.39 -19.34 2.00
C ILE A 20 17.96 -20.71 2.39
N PRO A 21 18.71 -21.38 1.50
CA PRO A 21 19.20 -22.74 1.76
C PRO A 21 20.17 -22.80 2.95
N SER A 22 21.04 -21.80 3.09
CA SER A 22 22.05 -21.74 4.14
C SER A 22 22.47 -20.31 4.43
N LEU A 23 22.50 -19.93 5.70
CA LEU A 23 22.99 -18.63 6.17
C LEU A 23 24.08 -18.84 7.22
N ALA A 24 25.30 -18.45 6.88
CA ALA A 24 26.42 -18.54 7.80
C ALA A 24 26.25 -17.59 8.99
N PRO A 25 26.85 -17.89 10.14
CA PRO A 25 26.63 -17.09 11.32
C PRO A 25 27.20 -15.67 11.18
N GLY A 26 26.38 -14.66 11.45
CA GLY A 26 26.76 -13.24 11.28
C GLY A 26 26.70 -12.74 9.83
N SER A 27 26.35 -13.60 8.86
CA SER A 27 26.04 -13.18 7.49
C SER A 27 24.61 -12.67 7.39
N SER A 28 24.39 -11.80 6.40
CA SER A 28 23.06 -11.31 6.03
C SER A 28 22.82 -11.56 4.54
N GLU A 29 21.55 -11.66 4.16
CA GLU A 29 21.11 -11.81 2.78
C GLU A 29 20.10 -10.71 2.47
N SER A 30 20.17 -10.17 1.25
CA SER A 30 19.26 -9.12 0.79
C SER A 30 18.36 -9.68 -0.30
N ILE A 31 17.05 -9.65 -0.03
CA ILE A 31 16.03 -10.15 -0.95
C ILE A 31 15.20 -8.94 -1.43
N PRO A 32 15.39 -8.46 -2.67
CA PRO A 32 14.61 -7.36 -3.19
C PRO A 32 13.17 -7.81 -3.46
N THR A 33 12.21 -7.01 -3.00
CA THR A 33 10.77 -7.19 -3.27
C THR A 33 10.12 -5.82 -3.43
N SER A 34 8.94 -5.76 -4.05
CA SER A 34 8.25 -4.51 -4.34
C SER A 34 6.74 -4.65 -4.15
N TYR A 35 6.09 -3.58 -3.74
CA TYR A 35 4.64 -3.47 -3.64
C TYR A 35 4.14 -2.31 -4.49
N THR A 36 3.03 -2.50 -5.22
CA THR A 36 2.37 -1.44 -5.98
C THR A 36 1.27 -0.83 -5.12
N VAL A 37 1.43 0.46 -4.78
CA VAL A 37 0.47 1.22 -3.98
C VAL A 37 -0.87 1.32 -4.69
N THR A 38 -1.96 1.16 -3.93
CA THR A 38 -3.35 1.24 -4.40
C THR A 38 -4.01 2.57 -4.01
N GLN A 39 -5.16 2.88 -4.60
CA GLN A 39 -5.94 4.06 -4.18
C GLN A 39 -6.41 3.95 -2.71
N THR A 40 -6.75 2.73 -2.27
CA THR A 40 -7.13 2.49 -0.86
C THR A 40 -5.98 2.81 0.10
N ASP A 41 -4.74 2.57 -0.29
CA ASP A 41 -3.56 2.93 0.51
C ASP A 41 -3.37 4.46 0.58
N ILE A 42 -3.65 5.17 -0.51
CA ILE A 42 -3.65 6.64 -0.54
C ILE A 42 -4.74 7.19 0.39
N ASP A 43 -5.94 6.63 0.31
CA ASP A 43 -7.08 7.03 1.14
C ASP A 43 -6.82 6.72 2.62
N ALA A 44 -6.17 5.59 2.92
CA ALA A 44 -5.72 5.21 4.26
C ALA A 44 -4.54 6.06 4.77
N GLY A 45 -3.81 6.71 3.87
CA GLY A 45 -2.72 7.65 4.20
C GLY A 45 -1.40 6.99 4.55
N LYS A 46 -1.30 5.67 4.46
CA LYS A 46 -0.07 4.91 4.71
C LYS A 46 -0.16 3.49 4.16
N VAL A 47 1.01 2.89 3.97
CA VAL A 47 1.20 1.46 3.70
C VAL A 47 2.03 0.88 4.84
N ASP A 48 1.48 -0.11 5.55
CA ASP A 48 2.21 -0.89 6.55
C ASP A 48 2.64 -2.23 5.94
N ASN A 49 3.94 -2.52 5.96
CA ASN A 49 4.48 -3.79 5.49
C ASN A 49 5.11 -4.58 6.63
N THR A 50 4.97 -5.91 6.63
CA THR A 50 5.61 -6.79 7.61
C THR A 50 6.19 -8.02 6.94
N ALA A 51 7.50 -8.22 7.11
CA ALA A 51 8.20 -9.43 6.69
C ALA A 51 8.49 -10.33 7.90
N SER A 52 8.49 -11.64 7.68
CA SER A 52 8.79 -12.65 8.68
C SER A 52 9.84 -13.62 8.17
N ALA A 53 10.73 -14.05 9.07
CA ALA A 53 11.70 -15.11 8.80
C ALA A 53 11.57 -16.22 9.85
N ALA A 54 11.58 -17.47 9.41
CA ALA A 54 11.43 -18.64 10.27
C ALA A 54 12.50 -19.70 9.96
N VAL A 55 13.02 -20.33 11.02
CA VAL A 55 13.95 -21.46 10.95
C VAL A 55 13.74 -22.38 12.14
N GLY A 56 13.30 -23.62 11.87
CA GLY A 56 12.90 -24.54 12.93
C GLY A 56 11.80 -23.94 13.82
N SER A 57 12.08 -23.82 15.12
CA SER A 57 11.16 -23.22 16.09
C SER A 57 11.36 -21.71 16.30
N VAL A 58 12.30 -21.09 15.57
CA VAL A 58 12.59 -19.67 15.68
C VAL A 58 11.83 -18.93 14.60
N ASN A 59 11.12 -17.89 15.00
CA ASN A 59 10.36 -17.00 14.12
C ASN A 59 10.57 -15.56 14.56
N VAL A 60 10.93 -14.71 13.61
CA VAL A 60 11.15 -13.27 13.80
C VAL A 60 10.39 -12.50 12.74
N SER A 61 9.98 -11.28 13.07
CA SER A 61 9.28 -10.38 12.14
C SER A 61 9.81 -8.97 12.27
N ALA A 62 9.74 -8.23 11.17
CA ALA A 62 10.04 -6.81 11.12
C ALA A 62 8.96 -6.08 10.31
N SER A 63 8.56 -4.91 10.78
CA SER A 63 7.52 -4.09 10.16
C SER A 63 8.06 -2.71 9.83
N GLU A 64 7.55 -2.12 8.75
CA GLU A 64 7.89 -0.77 8.31
C GLU A 64 6.63 -0.08 7.76
N SER A 65 6.55 1.24 7.92
CA SER A 65 5.38 2.03 7.53
C SER A 65 5.78 3.20 6.65
N VAL A 66 5.18 3.30 5.46
CA VAL A 66 5.40 4.41 4.54
C VAL A 66 4.13 5.25 4.45
N SER A 67 4.20 6.51 4.90
CA SER A 67 3.08 7.44 4.81
C SER A 67 2.85 7.92 3.37
N ALA A 68 1.59 7.99 2.95
CA ALA A 68 1.20 8.62 1.70
C ALA A 68 1.22 10.14 1.85
N THR A 69 1.69 10.85 0.82
CA THR A 69 1.51 12.30 0.73
C THR A 69 0.07 12.59 0.33
N GLN A 70 -0.81 12.73 1.32
CA GLN A 70 -2.18 13.17 1.08
C GLN A 70 -2.18 14.69 0.84
N LEU A 71 -2.32 15.08 -0.43
CA LEU A 71 -2.84 16.40 -0.75
C LEU A 71 -4.36 16.30 -0.62
N PRO A 72 -5.02 17.05 0.28
CA PRO A 72 -6.48 17.06 0.33
C PRO A 72 -7.01 17.55 -1.02
N ALA A 73 -7.55 16.63 -1.82
CA ALA A 73 -8.22 16.96 -3.07
C ALA A 73 -9.72 17.06 -2.79
N LEU A 74 -10.17 18.28 -2.47
CA LEU A 74 -11.59 18.61 -2.49
C LEU A 74 -11.95 19.07 -3.89
N SER A 75 -12.66 18.25 -4.66
CA SER A 75 -13.22 18.65 -5.95
C SER A 75 -14.71 18.93 -5.81
N ILE A 76 -15.17 20.01 -6.41
CA ILE A 76 -16.59 20.33 -6.55
C ILE A 76 -16.89 20.54 -8.03
N THR A 77 -17.91 19.85 -8.52
CA THR A 77 -18.46 20.05 -9.87
C THR A 77 -19.86 20.61 -9.75
N LYS A 78 -20.17 21.62 -10.58
CA LYS A 78 -21.51 22.19 -10.68
C LYS A 78 -21.94 22.16 -12.13
N THR A 79 -22.95 21.38 -12.42
CA THR A 79 -23.47 21.21 -13.78
C THR A 79 -24.90 21.72 -13.83
N ALA A 80 -25.18 22.65 -14.74
CA ALA A 80 -26.54 23.06 -15.06
C ALA A 80 -27.21 21.97 -15.91
N THR A 81 -28.45 21.63 -15.62
CA THR A 81 -29.22 20.71 -16.47
C THR A 81 -29.69 21.38 -17.76
N GLU A 82 -29.95 22.69 -17.71
CA GLU A 82 -30.38 23.48 -18.86
C GLU A 82 -29.19 24.17 -19.54
N SER A 83 -29.21 24.24 -20.87
CA SER A 83 -28.17 24.88 -21.68
C SER A 83 -28.45 26.35 -22.03
N THR A 84 -29.72 26.78 -21.93
CA THR A 84 -30.19 28.14 -22.29
C THR A 84 -31.39 28.54 -21.43
N PHE A 85 -31.63 29.84 -21.28
CA PHE A 85 -32.84 30.43 -20.68
C PHE A 85 -33.39 31.53 -21.60
N ALA A 86 -34.68 31.87 -21.49
CA ALA A 86 -35.37 32.72 -22.46
C ALA A 86 -36.20 33.86 -21.84
N ALA A 87 -36.58 33.76 -20.56
CA ALA A 87 -37.45 34.74 -19.93
C ALA A 87 -37.12 34.98 -18.44
N VAL A 88 -37.61 36.11 -17.93
CA VAL A 88 -37.58 36.41 -16.49
C VAL A 88 -38.55 35.46 -15.78
N GLY A 89 -38.04 34.73 -14.78
CA GLY A 89 -38.79 33.73 -14.03
C GLY A 89 -38.41 32.28 -14.35
N ASP A 90 -37.55 32.05 -15.34
CA ASP A 90 -37.03 30.71 -15.65
C ASP A 90 -36.22 30.15 -14.47
N VAL A 91 -36.48 28.89 -14.13
CA VAL A 91 -35.78 28.16 -13.05
C VAL A 91 -34.75 27.24 -13.67
N LEU A 92 -33.49 27.38 -13.23
CA LEU A 92 -32.37 26.53 -13.65
C LEU A 92 -32.01 25.56 -12.53
N ASN A 93 -31.82 24.29 -12.87
CA ASN A 93 -31.44 23.25 -11.94
C ASN A 93 -29.96 22.93 -12.06
N TYR A 94 -29.36 22.56 -10.93
CA TYR A 94 -27.94 22.26 -10.86
C TYR A 94 -27.72 20.97 -10.07
N THR A 95 -26.80 20.15 -10.55
CA THR A 95 -26.25 19.03 -9.80
C THR A 95 -24.88 19.41 -9.27
N ILE A 96 -24.66 19.17 -7.97
CA ILE A 96 -23.39 19.39 -7.28
C ILE A 96 -22.85 18.03 -6.86
N VAL A 97 -21.62 17.70 -7.27
CA VAL A 97 -20.91 16.45 -6.95
C VAL A 97 -19.49 16.76 -6.51
#